data_AF-A0A9D5SI90-F1
#
_entry.id   AF-A0A9D5SI90-F1
#
_cell.length_a   1.000
_cell.length_b   1.000
_cell.length_c   1.000
_cell.angle_alpha   90.00
_cell.angle_beta   90.00
_cell.angle_gamma   90.00
#
_symmetry.space_group_name_H-M   'P 1'
#
loop_
_entity.id
_entity.type
_entity.pdbx_description
1 polymer ?
#
loop_
_entity_poly.entity_id
_entity_poly.type
_entity_poly.pdbx_seq_one_letter_code
_entity_poly.pdbx_strand_id
1 'polypeptide(L)'
;MKKLLQILLLSSMLILPGTAAPKVQAFEPVTMVLLAPVALKVYEAAEPRLVKGAKYGGKKMVQIGGNVLEILYLPLGLVQVTAGAPFGFMSSGIKNIGKGAIAPGKMVLNVLALPFSLCGVNI
;
A
#
# COMPACT_ATOMS: atom_id res chain seq x y z
N MET A 1 -17.83 -6.59 18.94
CA MET A 1 -16.83 -5.79 18.20
C MET A 1 -15.49 -6.50 18.03
N LYS A 2 -14.87 -7.11 19.07
CA LYS A 2 -13.59 -7.84 18.94
C LYS A 2 -13.60 -8.96 17.87
N LYS A 3 -14.68 -9.75 17.81
CA LYS A 3 -14.84 -10.82 16.80
C LYS A 3 -14.92 -10.30 15.36
N LEU A 4 -15.56 -9.15 15.16
CA LEU A 4 -15.68 -8.50 13.85
C LEU A 4 -14.32 -7.94 13.38
N LEU A 5 -13.54 -7.36 14.30
CA LEU A 5 -12.17 -6.91 14.04
C LEU A 5 -11.24 -8.08 13.70
N GLN A 6 -11.38 -9.21 14.41
CA GLN A 6 -10.61 -10.43 14.15
C GLN A 6 -10.95 -11.04 12.78
N ILE A 7 -12.23 -11.05 12.40
CA ILE A 7 -12.67 -11.53 11.07
C ILE A 7 -12.13 -10.63 9.96
N LEU A 8 -12.11 -9.30 10.16
CA LEU A 8 -11.57 -8.35 9.19
C LEU A 8 -10.04 -8.50 9.02
N LEU A 9 -9.31 -8.69 10.12
CA LEU A 9 -7.86 -8.92 10.10
C LEU A 9 -7.49 -10.26 9.43
N LEU A 10 -8.24 -11.33 9.73
CA LEU A 10 -8.06 -12.64 9.11
C LEU A 10 -8.40 -12.60 7.61
N SER A 11 -9.46 -11.88 7.23
CA SER A 11 -9.83 -11.68 5.83
C SER A 11 -8.76 -10.89 5.06
N SER A 12 -8.20 -9.84 5.65
CA SER A 12 -7.11 -9.06 5.05
C SER A 12 -5.84 -9.89 4.84
N MET A 13 -5.47 -10.76 5.80
CA MET A 13 -4.35 -11.69 5.62
C MET A 13 -4.59 -12.73 4.53
N LEU A 14 -5.84 -13.12 4.27
CA LEU A 14 -6.17 -14.15 3.27
C LEU A 14 -6.14 -13.62 1.83
N ILE A 15 -6.37 -12.32 1.63
CA ILE A 15 -6.45 -11.69 0.30
C ILE A 15 -5.05 -11.34 -0.25
N LEU A 16 -4.02 -11.22 0.59
CA LEU A 16 -2.73 -10.61 0.22
C LEU A 16 -1.61 -11.53 -0.30
N PRO A 17 -1.53 -12.86 -0.06
CA PRO A 17 -0.45 -13.68 -0.63
C PRO A 17 -0.89 -14.57 -1.81
N GLY A 18 -2.16 -14.52 -2.23
CA GLY A 18 -2.78 -15.55 -3.08
C GLY A 18 -2.74 -15.33 -4.58
N THR A 19 -2.06 -14.31 -5.12
CA THR A 19 -1.75 -14.32 -6.55
C THR A 19 -0.70 -15.39 -6.76
N ALA A 20 -1.15 -16.60 -7.09
CA ALA A 20 -0.30 -17.70 -7.52
C ALA A 20 0.79 -17.14 -8.44
N ALA A 21 2.02 -17.06 -7.91
CA ALA A 21 3.16 -16.72 -8.73
C ALA A 21 3.13 -17.73 -9.89
N PRO A 22 3.11 -17.29 -11.15
CA PRO A 22 3.11 -18.22 -12.27
C PRO A 22 4.30 -19.16 -12.04
N LYS A 23 4.05 -20.48 -12.02
CA LYS A 23 5.13 -21.47 -11.95
C LYS A 23 6.04 -21.18 -13.14
N VAL A 24 7.18 -20.54 -12.89
CA VAL A 24 8.17 -20.25 -13.91
C VAL A 24 8.82 -21.58 -14.24
N GLN A 25 8.32 -22.23 -15.27
CA GLN A 25 9.05 -23.33 -15.89
C GLN A 25 10.34 -22.72 -16.44
N ALA A 26 11.48 -23.29 -16.08
CA ALA A 26 12.76 -22.86 -16.63
C ALA A 26 12.68 -23.01 -18.15
N PHE A 27 12.76 -21.89 -18.86
CA PHE A 27 12.85 -21.92 -20.31
C PHE A 27 14.20 -22.53 -20.69
N GLU A 28 14.17 -23.54 -21.55
CA GLU A 28 15.36 -24.01 -22.25
C GLU A 28 16.06 -22.80 -22.92
N PRO A 29 17.41 -22.72 -22.91
CA PRO A 29 18.15 -21.58 -23.44
C PRO A 29 17.75 -21.22 -24.88
N VAL A 30 17.45 -22.24 -25.68
CA VAL A 30 17.00 -22.10 -27.07
C VAL A 30 15.65 -21.38 -27.15
N THR A 31 14.71 -21.71 -26.27
CA THR A 31 13.39 -21.09 -26.22
C THR A 31 13.47 -19.64 -25.74
N MET A 32 14.38 -19.33 -24.82
CA MET A 32 14.65 -17.94 -24.41
C MET A 32 15.19 -17.11 -25.57
N VAL A 33 16.13 -17.64 -26.37
CA VAL A 33 16.68 -16.95 -27.54
C VAL A 33 15.60 -16.70 -28.61
N LEU A 34 14.69 -17.66 -28.82
CA LEU A 34 13.60 -17.52 -29.79
C LEU A 34 12.57 -16.48 -29.35
N LEU A 35 12.25 -16.44 -28.05
CA LEU A 35 11.25 -15.52 -27.49
C LEU A 35 11.81 -14.14 -27.15
N ALA A 36 13.13 -14.00 -26.94
CA ALA A 36 13.79 -12.73 -26.65
C ALA A 36 13.40 -11.58 -27.60
N PRO A 37 13.40 -11.72 -28.94
CA PRO A 37 13.02 -10.63 -29.84
C PRO A 37 11.53 -10.26 -29.73
N VAL A 38 10.66 -11.23 -29.42
CA VAL A 38 9.22 -10.97 -29.20
C VAL A 38 9.03 -10.26 -27.87
N ALA A 39 9.72 -10.70 -26.82
CA ALA A 39 9.70 -10.08 -25.49
C ALA A 39 10.21 -8.63 -25.54
N LEU A 40 11.28 -8.36 -26.30
CA LEU A 40 11.81 -7.00 -26.48
C LEU A 40 10.81 -6.07 -27.19
N LYS A 41 10.13 -6.53 -28.24
CA LYS A 41 9.08 -5.72 -28.92
C LYS A 41 7.90 -5.40 -28.01
N VAL A 42 7.47 -6.38 -27.20
CA VAL A 42 6.40 -6.18 -26.22
C VAL A 42 6.86 -5.23 -25.11
N TYR A 43 8.11 -5.34 -24.68
CA TYR A 43 8.72 -4.44 -23.72
C TYR A 43 8.76 -3.00 -24.23
N GLU A 44 9.27 -2.75 -25.44
CA GLU A 44 9.31 -1.40 -26.04
C GLU A 44 7.91 -0.77 -26.14
N ALA A 45 6.89 -1.56 -26.50
CA ALA A 45 5.51 -1.10 -26.53
C ALA A 45 4.93 -0.81 -25.13
N ALA A 46 5.38 -1.54 -24.11
CA ALA A 46 4.91 -1.43 -22.73
C ALA A 46 5.73 -0.46 -21.87
N GLU A 47 6.96 -0.12 -22.27
CA GLU A 47 7.92 0.73 -21.58
C GLU A 47 7.30 2.03 -21.05
N PRO A 48 6.56 2.84 -21.86
CA PRO A 48 5.97 4.07 -21.35
C PRO A 48 4.93 3.84 -20.25
N ARG A 49 4.24 2.69 -20.25
CA ARG A 49 3.30 2.32 -19.18
C ARG A 49 4.02 1.79 -17.94
N LEU A 50 5.11 1.04 -18.11
CA LEU A 50 5.94 0.56 -17.01
C LEU A 50 6.58 1.72 -16.25
N VAL A 51 7.12 2.72 -16.96
CA VAL A 51 7.73 3.92 -16.36
C VAL A 51 6.68 4.76 -15.63
N LYS A 52 5.50 4.97 -16.24
CA LYS A 52 4.39 5.66 -15.57
C LYS A 52 3.87 4.88 -14.36
N GLY A 53 3.75 3.56 -14.50
CA GLY A 53 3.33 2.64 -13.44
C GLY A 53 4.27 2.66 -12.24
N ALA A 54 5.58 2.59 -12.48
CA ALA A 54 6.60 2.70 -11.45
C ALA A 54 6.56 4.07 -10.75
N LYS A 55 6.38 5.16 -11.51
CA LYS A 55 6.30 6.52 -10.95
C LYS A 55 5.05 6.74 -10.11
N TYR A 56 3.87 6.39 -10.62
CA TYR A 56 2.60 6.61 -9.91
C TYR A 56 2.39 5.59 -8.80
N GLY A 57 2.68 4.32 -9.05
CA GLY A 57 2.68 3.26 -8.04
C GLY A 57 3.66 3.55 -6.90
N GLY A 58 4.89 3.97 -7.23
CA GLY A 58 5.88 4.37 -6.22
C GLY A 58 5.40 5.55 -5.36
N LYS A 59 4.81 6.58 -5.97
CA LYS A 59 4.22 7.71 -5.22
C LYS A 59 3.11 7.25 -4.27
N LYS A 60 2.23 6.34 -4.70
CA LYS A 60 1.17 5.78 -3.85
C LYS A 60 1.72 4.89 -2.73
N MET A 61 2.76 4.10 -2.99
CA MET A 61 3.44 3.32 -1.95
C MET A 61 4.01 4.20 -0.84
N VAL A 62 4.63 5.34 -1.20
CA VAL A 62 5.11 6.32 -0.21
C VAL A 62 3.95 6.92 0.59
N GLN A 63 2.82 7.24 -0.05
CA GLN A 63 1.62 7.72 0.65
C GLN A 63 1.03 6.67 1.61
N ILE A 64 1.04 5.39 1.24
CA ILE A 64 0.61 4.30 2.12
C ILE A 64 1.55 4.21 3.33
N GLY A 65 2.87 4.30 3.12
CA GLY A 65 3.84 4.35 4.22
C GLY A 65 3.59 5.53 5.17
N GLY A 66 3.29 6.71 4.63
CA GLY A 66 2.88 7.87 5.43
C GLY A 66 1.60 7.63 6.24
N ASN A 67 0.59 6.99 5.65
CA ASN A 67 -0.66 6.66 6.35
C ASN A 67 -0.43 5.66 7.50
N VAL A 68 0.50 4.72 7.37
CA VAL A 68 0.88 3.81 8.46
C VAL A 68 1.46 4.57 9.65
N LEU A 69 2.31 5.57 9.38
CA LEU A 69 2.82 6.45 10.44
C LEU A 69 1.70 7.30 11.05
N GLU A 70 0.72 7.73 10.25
CA GLU A 70 -0.42 8.48 10.76
C GLU A 70 -1.32 7.64 11.70
N ILE A 71 -1.44 6.33 11.46
CA ILE A 71 -2.17 5.41 12.36
C ILE A 71 -1.50 5.37 13.76
N LEU A 72 -0.17 5.50 13.82
CA LEU A 72 0.58 5.54 15.08
C LEU A 72 0.32 6.83 15.88
N TYR A 73 -0.25 7.88 15.28
CA TYR A 73 -0.68 9.07 16.04
C TYR A 73 -1.88 8.80 16.95
N LEU A 74 -2.65 7.74 16.72
CA LEU A 74 -3.79 7.40 17.56
C LEU A 74 -3.37 7.01 19.00
N PRO A 75 -2.48 6.00 19.22
CA PRO A 75 -1.98 5.70 20.56
C PRO A 75 -1.16 6.86 21.14
N LEU A 76 -0.36 7.56 20.32
CA LEU A 76 0.39 8.75 20.74
C LEU A 76 -0.52 9.86 21.28
N GLY A 77 -1.62 10.13 20.58
CA GLY A 77 -2.61 11.12 21.00
C GLY A 77 -3.33 10.72 22.27
N LEU A 78 -3.67 9.43 22.44
CA LEU A 78 -4.25 8.91 23.69
C LEU A 78 -3.29 9.10 24.89
N VAL A 79 -2.00 8.87 24.71
CA VAL A 79 -0.99 9.11 25.76
C VAL A 79 -0.85 10.61 26.05
N GLN A 80 -0.89 11.47 25.02
CA GLN A 80 -0.86 12.92 25.20
C GLN A 80 -2.10 13.49 25.91
N VAL A 81 -3.28 12.89 25.70
CA VAL A 81 -4.52 13.31 26.39
C VAL A 81 -4.63 12.72 27.80
N THR A 82 -4.04 11.56 28.07
CA THR A 82 -4.12 10.91 29.40
C THR A 82 -2.96 11.31 30.32
N ALA A 83 -1.71 11.12 29.88
CA ALA A 83 -0.51 11.41 30.66
C ALA A 83 0.08 12.80 30.36
N GLY A 84 -0.15 13.34 29.16
CA GLY A 84 0.32 14.66 28.74
C GLY A 84 -0.62 15.83 29.08
N ALA A 85 -1.84 15.55 29.54
CA ALA A 85 -2.81 16.56 29.96
C ALA A 85 -2.30 17.54 31.04
N PRO A 86 -1.63 17.09 32.13
CA PRO A 86 -1.11 18.02 33.14
C PRO A 86 0.03 18.92 32.63
N PHE A 87 0.60 18.63 31.46
CA PHE A 87 1.67 19.41 30.82
C PHE A 87 1.17 20.29 29.66
N GLY A 88 -0.15 20.42 29.48
CA GLY A 88 -0.74 21.28 28.43
C GLY A 88 -0.78 20.65 27.02
N PHE A 89 -0.46 19.36 26.85
CA PHE A 89 -0.47 18.69 25.55
C PHE A 89 -1.84 18.18 25.09
N MET A 90 -2.91 18.50 25.81
CA MET A 90 -4.26 17.99 25.56
C MET A 90 -4.83 18.38 24.19
N SER A 91 -4.60 19.62 23.74
CA SER A 91 -5.04 20.10 22.42
C SER A 91 -4.32 19.38 21.26
N SER A 92 -3.00 19.18 21.41
CA SER A 92 -2.18 18.41 20.47
C SER A 92 -2.56 16.93 20.44
N GLY A 93 -2.91 16.36 21.59
CA GLY A 93 -3.36 14.98 21.72
C GLY A 93 -4.68 14.71 20.98
N ILE A 94 -5.68 15.59 21.13
CA ILE A 94 -6.97 15.47 20.41
C ILE A 94 -6.76 15.55 18.89
N LYS A 95 -5.89 16.47 18.42
CA LYS A 95 -5.55 16.60 17.00
C LYS A 95 -4.88 15.33 16.45
N ASN A 96 -4.03 14.70 17.24
CA ASN A 96 -3.34 13.46 16.88
C ASN A 96 -4.28 12.24 16.89
N ILE A 97 -5.25 12.19 17.82
CA ILE A 97 -6.34 11.19 17.80
C ILE A 97 -7.18 11.33 16.53
N GLY A 98 -7.59 12.56 16.18
CA GLY A 98 -8.38 12.80 14.97
C GLY A 98 -7.65 12.37 13.68
N LYS A 99 -6.36 12.71 13.57
CA LYS A 99 -5.52 12.26 12.45
C LYS A 99 -5.37 10.75 12.40
N GLY A 100 -5.08 10.10 13.53
CA GLY A 100 -4.94 8.65 13.63
C GLY A 100 -6.24 7.88 13.37
N ALA A 101 -7.41 8.49 13.60
CA ALA A 101 -8.70 7.85 13.35
C ALA A 101 -9.09 7.86 11.87
N ILE A 102 -8.66 8.89 11.12
CA ILE A 102 -8.95 9.05 9.69
C ILE A 102 -7.91 8.32 8.82
N ALA A 103 -6.68 8.13 9.33
CA ALA A 103 -5.59 7.49 8.62
C ALA A 103 -5.88 6.06 8.08
N PRO A 104 -6.57 5.15 8.81
CA PRO A 104 -6.93 3.83 8.31
C PRO A 104 -7.83 3.90 7.07
N GLY A 105 -8.79 4.83 7.04
CA GLY A 105 -9.68 5.03 5.88
C GLY A 105 -8.91 5.51 4.65
N LYS A 106 -8.00 6.48 4.83
CA LYS A 106 -7.11 6.93 3.75
C LYS A 106 -6.19 5.83 3.24
N MET A 107 -5.72 4.96 4.14
CA MET A 107 -4.87 3.82 3.78
C MET A 107 -5.61 2.82 2.90
N VAL A 108 -6.84 2.44 3.24
CA VAL A 108 -7.66 1.52 2.43
C VAL A 108 -7.89 2.08 1.02
N LEU A 109 -8.20 3.37 0.90
CA LEU A 109 -8.40 4.01 -0.41
C LEU A 109 -7.11 4.01 -1.24
N ASN A 110 -5.97 4.32 -0.62
CA ASN A 110 -4.69 4.31 -1.32
C ASN A 110 -4.24 2.89 -1.73
N VAL A 111 -4.54 1.87 -0.91
CA VAL A 111 -4.28 0.46 -1.25
C VAL A 111 -5.17 -0.01 -2.40
N LEU A 112 -6.45 0.36 -2.40
CA LEU A 112 -7.37 0.02 -3.49
C LEU A 112 -6.99 0.72 -4.82
N ALA A 113 -6.44 1.93 -4.74
CA ALA A 113 -5.96 2.69 -5.90
C ALA A 113 -4.58 2.24 -6.43
N LEU A 114 -3.83 1.44 -5.67
CA LEU A 114 -2.49 0.99 -6.01
C LEU A 114 -2.40 0.16 -7.31
N PRO A 115 -3.28 -0.82 -7.59
CA PRO A 115 -3.25 -1.56 -8.86
C PRO A 115 -3.47 -0.65 -10.08
N PHE A 116 -4.36 0.35 -9.98
CA PHE A 116 -4.59 1.32 -11.05
C PHE A 116 -3.35 2.20 -11.28
N SER A 117 -2.67 2.59 -10.19
CA SER A 117 -1.45 3.39 -10.24
C SER A 117 -0.27 2.63 -10.82
N LEU A 118 -0.15 1.32 -10.54
CA LEU A 118 0.85 0.44 -11.15
C LEU A 118 0.62 0.23 -12.65
N CYS A 119 -0.64 0.29 -13.12
CA CYS A 119 -0.98 0.28 -14.54
C CYS A 119 -0.73 1.63 -15.25
N GLY A 120 -0.23 2.65 -14.53
CA GLY A 120 0.10 3.96 -15.09
C GLY A 120 -1.06 4.96 -15.10
N VAL A 121 -2.15 4.70 -14.36
CA VAL A 121 -3.26 5.64 -14.16
C VAL A 121 -2.98 6.54 -12.95
N ASN A 122 -3.13 7.85 -13.11
CA ASN A 122 -2.91 8.81 -12.01
C ASN A 122 -4.24 9.05 -11.26
N ILE A 123 -4.37 8.44 -10.08
CA ILE A 123 -5.45 8.52 -9.07
C ILE A 123 -4.77 8.73 -7.71
#